data_AF-A0AAD8BFH4-F1
#
_entry.id   AF-A0AAD8BFH4-F1
#
_cell.length_a   1.000
_cell.length_b   1.000
_cell.length_c   1.000
_cell.angle_alpha   90.00
_cell.angle_beta   90.00
_cell.angle_gamma   90.00
#
_symmetry.space_group_name_H-M   'P 1'
#
loop_
_entity.id
_entity.type
_entity.pdbx_description
1 polymer ?
#
loop_
_entity_poly.entity_id
_entity_poly.type
_entity_poly.pdbx_seq_one_letter_code
_entity_poly.pdbx_strand_id
1 'polypeptide(L)'
;MAGWILAWFYLTAIVCTWDASFIMLRPYSLPGGSLAFLWYLYKYYVPVDQRYGDIQDGYVFAQSLLNYVEVLINIVTIIMHYKASRYTTITAFTVTVMTFWKTVLYFLMFSEFCAGDTYRKGNTALEELLLVVIPNGIWIVVPLAIMFSLWTKLIPEIHDSFAQNGCHISKQAVGPSESVREAQKKIK
;
A
#
# COMPACT_ATOMS: atom_id res chain seq x y z
N MET A 1 -12.86 3.86 0.08
CA MET A 1 -12.36 2.56 0.57
C MET A 1 -12.99 2.27 1.93
N ALA A 2 -12.89 1.04 2.45
CA ALA A 2 -13.35 0.75 3.80
C ALA A 2 -12.51 1.52 4.83
N GLY A 3 -13.11 1.92 5.95
CA GLY A 3 -12.46 2.78 6.95
C GLY A 3 -11.16 2.20 7.51
N TRP A 4 -11.09 0.88 7.73
CA TRP A 4 -9.88 0.22 8.24
C TRP A 4 -8.72 0.23 7.22
N ILE A 5 -9.03 0.15 5.91
CA ILE A 5 -8.02 0.27 4.84
C ILE A 5 -7.49 1.70 4.83
N LEU A 6 -8.38 2.69 4.96
CA LEU A 6 -7.97 4.08 5.04
C LEU A 6 -7.09 4.36 6.27
N ALA A 7 -7.45 3.80 7.42
CA ALA A 7 -6.65 3.90 8.64
C ALA A 7 -5.25 3.29 8.46
N TRP A 8 -5.15 2.13 7.80
CA TRP A 8 -3.87 1.53 7.44
C TRP A 8 -3.03 2.48 6.58
N PHE A 9 -3.63 3.12 5.57
CA PHE A 9 -2.93 4.04 4.68
C PHE A 9 -2.34 5.24 5.46
N TYR A 10 -3.10 5.83 6.38
CA TYR A 10 -2.58 6.87 7.28
C TYR A 10 -1.46 6.36 8.20
N LEU A 11 -1.64 5.18 8.80
CA LEU A 11 -0.64 4.57 9.67
C LEU A 11 0.67 4.32 8.91
N THR A 12 0.60 3.71 7.73
CA THR A 12 1.75 3.47 6.86
C THR A 12 2.44 4.79 6.50
N ALA A 13 1.69 5.84 6.15
CA ALA A 13 2.27 7.14 5.84
C ALA A 13 3.13 7.69 7.00
N ILE A 14 2.63 7.60 8.23
CA ILE A 14 3.33 8.08 9.43
C ILE A 14 4.53 7.19 9.76
N VAL A 15 4.30 5.88 9.87
CA VAL A 15 5.32 4.94 10.35
C VAL A 15 6.46 4.78 9.35
N CYS A 16 6.17 4.62 8.05
CA CYS A 16 7.21 4.49 7.03
C CYS A 16 8.00 5.79 6.83
N THR A 17 7.37 6.97 7.00
CA THR A 17 8.11 8.23 6.99
C THR A 17 9.06 8.31 8.17
N TRP A 18 8.60 7.93 9.37
CA TRP A 18 9.42 7.96 10.58
C TRP A 18 10.59 6.96 10.50
N ASP A 19 10.33 5.72 10.08
CA ASP A 19 11.35 4.67 9.89
C ASP A 19 12.37 5.04 8.80
N ALA A 20 11.93 5.46 7.61
CA ALA A 20 12.83 5.89 6.55
C ALA A 20 13.71 7.07 6.98
N SER A 21 13.12 8.03 7.71
CA SER A 21 13.85 9.21 8.19
C SER A 21 14.91 8.84 9.23
N PHE A 22 14.72 7.78 10.02
CA PHE A 22 15.79 7.25 10.87
C PHE A 22 17.01 6.91 10.03
N ILE A 23 16.84 6.09 8.99
CA ILE A 23 17.94 5.61 8.14
C ILE A 23 18.61 6.76 7.39
N MET A 24 17.81 7.67 6.84
CA MET A 24 18.27 8.76 5.98
C MET A 24 19.00 9.86 6.75
N LEU A 25 18.76 10.00 8.06
CA LEU A 25 19.39 10.98 8.93
C LEU A 25 20.56 10.41 9.75
N ARG A 26 20.99 9.18 9.47
CA ARG A 26 22.21 8.64 10.08
C ARG A 26 23.43 9.49 9.63
N PRO A 27 24.42 9.75 10.51
CA PRO A 27 24.56 9.19 11.85
C PRO A 27 23.83 9.97 12.96
N TYR A 28 23.18 11.11 12.65
CA TYR A 28 22.57 11.97 13.68
C TYR A 28 21.38 11.32 14.39
N SER A 29 20.66 10.42 13.72
CA SER A 29 19.55 9.65 14.27
C SER A 29 19.99 8.43 15.10
N LEU A 30 21.24 7.96 14.95
CA LEU A 30 21.76 6.79 15.67
C LEU A 30 21.84 7.06 17.18
N PRO A 31 21.83 6.02 18.04
CA PRO A 31 22.00 6.19 19.48
C PRO A 31 23.26 6.99 19.82
N GLY A 32 23.10 8.11 20.53
CA GLY A 32 24.18 9.06 20.85
C GLY A 32 24.33 10.24 19.87
N GLY A 33 23.62 10.24 18.74
CA GLY A 33 23.56 11.35 17.81
C GLY A 33 22.66 12.50 18.28
N SER A 34 22.78 13.66 17.64
CA SER A 34 22.05 14.89 18.02
C SER A 34 20.53 14.80 17.82
N LEU A 35 20.06 13.92 16.94
CA LEU A 35 18.64 13.71 16.64
C LEU A 35 18.09 12.40 17.25
N ALA A 36 18.92 11.65 17.99
CA ALA A 36 18.56 10.33 18.53
C ALA A 36 17.29 10.33 19.40
N PHE A 37 16.97 11.47 20.03
CA PHE A 37 15.78 11.61 20.88
C PHE A 37 14.46 11.35 20.12
N LEU A 38 14.40 11.65 18.82
CA LEU A 38 13.23 11.41 17.97
C LEU A 38 13.02 9.92 17.67
N TRP A 39 14.09 9.11 17.77
CA TRP A 39 14.09 7.66 17.53
C TRP A 39 14.62 6.90 18.74
N TYR A 40 14.32 7.37 19.96
CA TYR A 40 14.91 6.80 21.18
C TYR A 40 14.75 5.28 21.29
N LEU A 41 13.61 4.73 20.84
CA LEU A 41 13.34 3.28 20.86
C LEU A 41 14.29 2.47 19.97
N TYR A 42 14.90 3.08 18.95
CA TYR A 42 15.82 2.40 18.04
C TYR A 42 17.13 2.00 18.73
N LYS A 43 17.43 2.54 19.92
CA LYS A 43 18.50 2.03 20.78
C LYS A 43 18.39 0.53 21.04
N TYR A 44 17.16 0.00 21.12
CA TYR A 44 16.92 -1.43 21.35
C TYR A 44 16.84 -2.23 20.05
N TYR A 45 16.49 -1.57 18.94
CA TYR A 45 16.29 -2.22 17.65
C TYR A 45 17.61 -2.39 16.86
N VAL A 46 18.45 -1.34 16.83
CA VAL A 46 19.73 -1.32 16.08
C VAL A 46 20.67 -2.48 16.44
N PRO A 47 20.82 -2.91 17.71
CA PRO A 47 21.66 -4.07 18.03
C PRO A 47 21.14 -5.38 17.43
N VAL A 48 19.83 -5.48 17.20
CA VAL A 48 19.13 -6.69 16.75
C VAL A 48 19.05 -6.76 15.22
N ASP A 49 18.75 -5.65 14.56
CA ASP A 49 18.93 -5.49 13.12
C ASP A 49 20.09 -4.51 12.85
N GLN A 50 21.28 -5.08 12.70
CA GLN A 50 22.52 -4.32 12.61
C GLN A 50 22.62 -3.51 11.30
N ARG A 51 21.77 -3.78 10.29
CA ARG A 51 21.69 -2.97 9.07
C ARG A 51 21.33 -1.52 9.39
N TYR A 52 20.48 -1.33 10.40
CA TYR A 52 20.07 -0.01 10.86
C TYR A 52 21.23 0.77 11.49
N GLY A 53 22.27 0.11 11.99
CA GLY A 53 23.49 0.73 12.49
C GLY A 53 24.56 0.99 11.42
N ASP A 54 24.57 0.20 10.34
CA ASP A 54 25.55 0.31 9.27
C ASP A 54 25.24 1.46 8.30
N ILE A 55 26.01 2.54 8.41
CA ILE A 55 25.87 3.74 7.57
C ILE A 55 26.28 3.52 6.11
N GLN A 56 26.94 2.41 5.79
CA GLN A 56 27.35 2.04 4.44
C GLN A 56 26.45 0.96 3.81
N ASP A 57 25.44 0.44 4.52
CA ASP A 57 24.51 -0.55 3.97
C ASP A 57 23.58 0.08 2.93
N GLY A 58 23.89 -0.14 1.65
CA GLY A 58 23.10 0.38 0.53
C GLY A 58 21.71 -0.23 0.42
N TYR A 59 21.49 -1.42 0.97
CA TYR A 59 20.20 -2.11 0.94
C TYR A 59 19.14 -1.38 1.79
N VAL A 60 19.42 -1.12 3.08
CA VAL A 60 18.48 -0.44 3.96
C VAL A 60 18.26 1.02 3.53
N PHE A 61 19.29 1.64 2.94
CA PHE A 61 19.18 2.96 2.33
C PHE A 61 18.19 2.95 1.15
N ALA A 62 18.31 2.00 0.23
CA ALA A 62 17.38 1.83 -0.89
C ALA A 62 15.95 1.52 -0.40
N GLN A 63 15.80 0.64 0.59
CA GLN A 63 14.52 0.35 1.24
C GLN A 63 13.85 1.61 1.81
N SER A 64 14.63 2.52 2.39
CA SER A 64 14.14 3.78 2.97
C SER A 64 13.72 4.78 1.89
N LEU A 65 14.42 4.83 0.76
CA LEU A 65 13.98 5.61 -0.39
C LEU A 65 12.66 5.08 -0.97
N LEU A 66 12.51 3.75 -1.07
CA LEU A 66 11.26 3.13 -1.51
C LEU A 66 10.12 3.44 -0.55
N ASN A 67 10.35 3.44 0.77
CA ASN A 67 9.37 3.90 1.76
C ASN A 67 8.86 5.31 1.44
N TYR A 68 9.73 6.27 1.14
CA TYR A 68 9.27 7.62 0.77
C TYR A 68 8.41 7.64 -0.50
N VAL A 69 8.81 6.89 -1.53
CA VAL A 69 8.01 6.78 -2.77
C VAL A 69 6.63 6.17 -2.48
N GLU A 70 6.58 5.10 -1.71
CA GLU A 70 5.32 4.47 -1.29
C GLU A 70 4.45 5.42 -0.48
N VAL A 71 5.03 6.19 0.46
CA VAL A 71 4.31 7.20 1.25
C VAL A 71 3.68 8.27 0.35
N LEU A 72 4.39 8.76 -0.68
CA LEU A 72 3.84 9.74 -1.62
C LEU A 72 2.63 9.17 -2.36
N ILE A 73 2.73 7.94 -2.86
CA ILE A 73 1.63 7.26 -3.57
C ILE A 73 0.46 6.97 -2.61
N ASN A 74 0.77 6.63 -1.37
CA ASN A 74 -0.21 6.40 -0.32
C ASN A 74 -0.99 7.70 0.01
N ILE A 75 -0.32 8.84 0.17
CA ILE A 75 -0.96 10.16 0.32
C ILE A 75 -1.83 10.49 -0.89
N VAL A 76 -1.34 10.27 -2.11
CA VAL A 76 -2.13 10.45 -3.33
C VAL A 76 -3.38 9.57 -3.31
N THR A 77 -3.27 8.33 -2.84
CA THR A 77 -4.40 7.40 -2.74
C THR A 77 -5.44 7.87 -1.71
N ILE A 78 -4.99 8.40 -0.57
CA ILE A 78 -5.86 9.01 0.44
C ILE A 78 -6.63 10.20 -0.17
N ILE A 79 -5.93 11.09 -0.88
CA ILE A 79 -6.57 12.23 -1.56
C ILE A 79 -7.60 11.74 -2.60
N MET A 80 -7.23 10.75 -3.42
CA MET A 80 -8.14 10.13 -4.40
C MET A 80 -9.39 9.57 -3.74
N HIS A 81 -9.25 8.95 -2.55
CA HIS A 81 -10.38 8.43 -1.80
C HIS A 81 -11.39 9.51 -1.42
N TYR A 82 -10.93 10.64 -0.86
CA TYR A 82 -11.82 11.75 -0.50
C TYR A 82 -12.42 12.46 -1.71
N LYS A 83 -11.73 12.46 -2.84
CA LYS A 83 -12.25 12.96 -4.12
C LYS A 83 -13.17 11.98 -4.85
N ALA A 84 -13.46 10.82 -4.25
CA ALA A 84 -14.25 9.74 -4.85
C ALA A 84 -13.75 9.35 -6.26
N SER A 85 -12.43 9.35 -6.47
CA SER A 85 -11.83 9.03 -7.76
C SER A 85 -12.05 7.57 -8.14
N ARG A 86 -12.41 7.30 -9.41
CA ARG A 86 -12.50 5.94 -9.98
C ARG A 86 -11.17 5.16 -9.92
N TYR A 87 -10.04 5.87 -9.81
CA TYR A 87 -8.71 5.25 -9.76
C TYR A 87 -8.29 4.86 -8.34
N THR A 88 -9.07 5.20 -7.32
CA THR A 88 -8.70 4.96 -5.91
C THR A 88 -8.39 3.49 -5.64
N THR A 89 -9.28 2.57 -6.06
CA THR A 89 -9.15 1.14 -5.76
C THR A 89 -7.91 0.53 -6.40
N ILE A 90 -7.64 0.86 -7.67
CA ILE A 90 -6.48 0.32 -8.38
C ILE A 90 -5.17 0.86 -7.81
N THR A 91 -5.08 2.17 -7.52
CA THR A 91 -3.88 2.76 -6.90
C THR A 91 -3.65 2.19 -5.50
N ALA A 92 -4.72 2.04 -4.70
CA ALA A 92 -4.65 1.43 -3.37
C ALA A 92 -4.15 -0.01 -3.43
N PHE A 93 -4.66 -0.81 -4.36
CA PHE A 93 -4.19 -2.18 -4.55
C PHE A 93 -2.71 -2.20 -4.95
N THR A 94 -2.31 -1.37 -5.92
CA THR A 94 -0.92 -1.29 -6.38
C THR A 94 0.06 -0.90 -5.28
N VAL A 95 -0.22 0.15 -4.50
CA VAL A 95 0.67 0.54 -3.39
C VAL A 95 0.74 -0.51 -2.30
N THR A 96 -0.36 -1.21 -2.04
CA THR A 96 -0.38 -2.32 -1.08
C THR A 96 0.50 -3.48 -1.55
N VAL A 97 0.48 -3.81 -2.85
CA VAL A 97 1.36 -4.84 -3.44
C VAL A 97 2.83 -4.46 -3.31
N MET A 98 3.18 -3.18 -3.53
CA MET A 98 4.55 -2.69 -3.37
C MET A 98 5.04 -2.87 -1.92
N THR A 99 4.26 -2.40 -0.94
CA THR A 99 4.59 -2.55 0.47
C THR A 99 4.76 -4.02 0.87
N PHE A 100 3.86 -4.90 0.41
CA PHE A 100 3.96 -6.34 0.65
C PHE A 100 5.28 -6.92 0.11
N TRP A 101 5.57 -6.71 -1.18
CA TRP A 101 6.75 -7.30 -1.81
C TRP A 101 8.06 -6.73 -1.30
N LYS A 102 8.08 -5.46 -0.94
CA LYS A 102 9.22 -4.81 -0.31
C LYS A 102 9.57 -5.46 1.02
N THR A 103 8.57 -5.79 1.85
CA THR A 103 8.78 -6.51 3.11
C THR A 103 9.14 -7.99 2.89
N VAL A 104 8.60 -8.64 1.85
CA VAL A 104 9.07 -9.99 1.47
C VAL A 104 10.56 -9.96 1.11
N LEU A 105 11.00 -8.96 0.32
CA LEU A 105 12.40 -8.78 -0.01
C LEU A 105 13.27 -8.60 1.25
N TYR A 106 12.78 -7.87 2.25
CA TYR A 106 13.46 -7.73 3.54
C TYR A 106 13.68 -9.07 4.25
N PHE A 107 12.67 -9.93 4.31
CA PHE A 107 12.87 -11.29 4.86
C PHE A 107 13.78 -12.15 3.98
N LEU A 108 13.76 -12.01 2.66
CA LEU A 108 14.67 -12.74 1.77
C LEU A 108 16.14 -12.37 2.01
N MET A 109 16.43 -11.14 2.43
CA MET A 109 17.79 -10.74 2.79
C MET A 109 18.37 -11.52 3.98
N PHE A 110 17.51 -12.16 4.80
CA PHE A 110 17.95 -13.04 5.89
C PHE A 110 18.33 -14.45 5.42
N SER A 111 17.99 -14.80 4.18
CA SER A 111 18.38 -16.09 3.64
C SER A 111 19.88 -16.16 3.39
N GLU A 112 20.46 -17.36 3.54
CA GLU A 112 21.86 -17.66 3.27
C GLU A 112 22.30 -17.28 1.84
N PHE A 113 21.36 -17.30 0.88
CA PHE A 113 21.63 -16.92 -0.50
C PHE A 113 21.82 -15.42 -0.71
N CYS A 114 21.37 -14.59 0.23
CA CYS A 114 21.46 -13.14 0.14
C CYS A 114 22.54 -12.60 1.08
N ALA A 115 22.24 -12.42 2.37
CA ALA A 115 23.20 -11.90 3.33
C ALA A 115 23.39 -12.81 4.56
N GLY A 116 22.58 -13.87 4.68
CA GLY A 116 22.57 -14.78 5.83
C GLY A 116 22.44 -14.03 7.15
N ASP A 117 23.30 -14.39 8.10
CA ASP A 117 23.30 -13.86 9.45
C ASP A 117 24.13 -12.59 9.65
N THR A 118 24.75 -12.04 8.59
CA THR A 118 25.78 -10.99 8.68
C THR A 118 25.39 -9.80 9.57
N TYR A 119 24.12 -9.38 9.50
CA TYR A 119 23.58 -8.23 10.24
C TYR A 119 22.71 -8.63 11.45
N ARG A 120 22.76 -9.90 11.85
CA ARG A 120 21.85 -10.51 12.81
C ARG A 120 22.60 -11.37 13.84
N LYS A 121 23.93 -11.22 13.92
CA LYS A 121 24.77 -12.05 14.78
C LYS A 121 24.58 -11.70 16.24
N GLY A 122 24.45 -12.73 17.08
CA GLY A 122 24.40 -12.61 18.53
C GLY A 122 23.01 -12.37 19.12
N ASN A 123 21.96 -12.42 18.31
CA ASN A 123 20.58 -12.25 18.77
C ASN A 123 20.03 -13.51 19.42
N THR A 124 19.21 -13.34 20.46
CA THR A 124 18.38 -14.42 20.99
C THR A 124 17.14 -14.63 20.12
N ALA A 125 16.59 -15.85 20.13
CA ALA A 125 15.35 -16.16 19.40
C ALA A 125 14.16 -15.29 19.82
N LEU A 126 14.17 -14.79 21.06
CA LEU A 126 13.12 -13.89 21.57
C LEU A 126 13.25 -12.48 20.99
N GLU A 127 14.47 -11.94 20.91
CA GLU A 127 14.73 -10.63 20.28
C GLU A 127 14.38 -10.67 18.80
N GLU A 128 14.80 -11.73 18.10
CA GLU A 128 14.42 -12.04 16.72
C GLU A 128 12.91 -11.99 16.51
N LEU A 129 12.17 -12.73 17.33
CA LEU A 129 10.72 -12.85 17.23
C LEU A 129 10.02 -11.50 17.50
N LEU A 130 10.36 -10.85 18.61
CA LEU A 130 9.64 -9.67 19.09
C LEU A 130 9.97 -8.40 18.30
N LEU A 131 11.24 -8.22 17.93
CA LEU A 131 11.69 -6.97 17.31
C LEU A 131 11.71 -7.06 15.80
N VAL A 132 11.87 -8.24 15.20
CA VAL A 132 11.95 -8.36 13.73
C VAL A 132 10.75 -9.08 13.14
N VAL A 133 10.45 -10.30 13.60
CA VAL A 133 9.41 -11.12 12.96
C VAL A 133 8.02 -10.52 13.15
N ILE A 134 7.62 -10.19 14.38
CA ILE A 134 6.27 -9.68 14.66
C ILE A 134 6.03 -8.31 13.99
N PRO A 135 6.91 -7.31 14.14
CA PRO A 135 6.72 -6.03 13.48
C PRO A 135 6.64 -6.22 11.97
N ASN A 136 7.67 -6.78 11.32
CA ASN A 136 7.62 -6.93 9.86
C ASN A 136 6.50 -7.86 9.36
N GLY A 137 6.07 -8.84 10.16
CA GLY A 137 4.93 -9.70 9.86
C GLY A 137 3.61 -8.96 9.70
N ILE A 138 3.37 -7.88 10.45
CA ILE A 138 2.17 -7.03 10.28
C ILE A 138 2.15 -6.39 8.87
N TRP A 139 3.32 -6.04 8.32
CA TRP A 139 3.49 -5.43 7.00
C TRP A 139 3.41 -6.47 5.87
N ILE A 140 3.28 -7.75 6.19
CA ILE A 140 2.92 -8.81 5.26
C ILE A 140 1.42 -9.09 5.36
N VAL A 141 0.93 -9.37 6.58
CA VAL A 141 -0.44 -9.84 6.80
C VAL A 141 -1.48 -8.76 6.47
N VAL A 142 -1.28 -7.51 6.92
CA VAL A 142 -2.28 -6.45 6.69
C VAL A 142 -2.34 -6.06 5.21
N PRO A 143 -1.22 -5.82 4.50
CA PRO A 143 -1.25 -5.59 3.06
C PRO A 143 -1.88 -6.74 2.29
N LEU A 144 -1.60 -7.99 2.65
CA LEU A 144 -2.22 -9.14 2.02
C LEU A 144 -3.75 -9.14 2.22
N ALA A 145 -4.24 -8.85 3.43
CA ALA A 145 -5.67 -8.74 3.70
C ALA A 145 -6.35 -7.60 2.91
N ILE A 146 -5.66 -6.46 2.74
CA ILE A 146 -6.13 -5.35 1.91
C ILE A 146 -6.20 -5.77 0.44
N MET A 147 -5.17 -6.43 -0.07
CA MET A 147 -5.16 -6.95 -1.45
C MET A 147 -6.37 -7.85 -1.69
N PHE A 148 -6.62 -8.83 -0.81
CA PHE A 148 -7.79 -9.70 -0.91
C PHE A 148 -9.12 -8.92 -0.87
N SER A 149 -9.21 -7.91 0.00
CA SER A 149 -10.43 -7.08 0.16
C SER A 149 -10.71 -6.16 -1.03
N LEU A 150 -9.67 -5.74 -1.75
CA LEU A 150 -9.77 -4.89 -2.92
C LEU A 150 -9.87 -5.69 -4.22
N TRP A 151 -9.42 -6.94 -4.24
CA TRP A 151 -9.37 -7.81 -5.42
C TRP A 151 -10.71 -7.87 -6.18
N THR A 152 -11.80 -8.14 -5.47
CA THR A 152 -13.16 -8.23 -6.06
C THR A 152 -13.68 -6.89 -6.59
N LYS A 153 -13.06 -5.78 -6.21
CA LYS A 153 -13.46 -4.42 -6.61
C LYS A 153 -12.61 -3.86 -7.75
N LEU A 154 -11.59 -4.60 -8.20
CA LEU A 154 -10.72 -4.16 -9.29
C LEU A 154 -11.41 -4.23 -10.66
N ILE A 155 -12.26 -5.23 -10.86
CA ILE A 155 -12.97 -5.47 -12.12
C ILE A 155 -14.47 -5.34 -11.83
N PRO A 156 -15.18 -4.38 -12.45
CA PRO A 156 -16.63 -4.33 -12.38
C PRO A 156 -17.23 -5.59 -13.02
N GLU A 157 -18.28 -6.15 -12.44
CA GLU A 157 -18.99 -7.28 -13.07
C GLU A 157 -19.51 -6.85 -14.45
N ILE A 158 -19.20 -7.66 -15.47
CA ILE A 158 -19.56 -7.40 -16.89
C ILE A 158 -21.09 -7.43 -17.11
N HIS A 159 -21.87 -7.86 -16.11
CA HIS A 159 -23.28 -8.17 -16.27
C HIS A 159 -24.20 -6.95 -16.49
N ASP A 160 -23.76 -5.74 -16.11
CA ASP A 160 -24.59 -4.53 -16.21
C ASP A 160 -24.48 -3.79 -17.55
N SER A 161 -23.43 -4.04 -18.34
CA SER A 161 -23.19 -3.31 -19.59
C SER A 161 -24.18 -3.72 -20.70
N PHE A 162 -24.53 -5.01 -20.77
CA PHE A 162 -25.48 -5.51 -21.76
C PHE A 162 -26.94 -5.26 -21.36
N ALA A 163 -27.26 -5.33 -20.06
CA ALA A 163 -28.60 -5.06 -19.56
C ALA A 163 -28.99 -3.58 -19.71
N GLN A 164 -28.09 -2.64 -19.45
CA GLN A 164 -28.36 -1.21 -19.63
C GLN A 164 -28.46 -0.82 -21.11
N ASN A 165 -27.59 -1.35 -21.97
CA ASN A 165 -27.65 -1.09 -23.42
C ASN A 165 -28.91 -1.69 -24.07
N GLY A 166 -29.33 -2.90 -23.68
CA GLY A 166 -30.58 -3.51 -24.16
C GLY A 166 -31.84 -2.77 -23.69
N CYS A 167 -31.85 -2.29 -22.45
CA CYS A 167 -32.96 -1.48 -21.91
C CYS A 167 -33.09 -0.13 -22.63
N HIS A 168 -31.98 0.54 -22.92
CA HIS A 168 -31.96 1.79 -23.68
C HIS A 168 -32.46 1.62 -25.13
N ILE A 169 -32.05 0.54 -25.81
CA ILE A 169 -32.51 0.25 -27.18
C ILE A 169 -34.01 -0.07 -27.19
N SER A 170 -34.53 -0.83 -26.24
CA SER A 170 -35.98 -1.13 -26.19
C SER A 170 -36.83 0.12 -25.92
N LYS A 171 -36.35 1.05 -25.08
CA LYS A 171 -37.08 2.30 -24.80
C LYS A 171 -37.11 3.27 -25.98
N GLN A 172 -36.10 3.25 -26.85
CA GLN A 172 -36.12 4.03 -28.10
C GLN A 172 -36.97 3.37 -29.20
N ALA A 173 -37.06 2.04 -29.23
CA ALA A 173 -37.81 1.30 -30.25
C ALA A 173 -39.35 1.28 -30.04
N VAL A 174 -39.84 1.67 -28.86
CA VAL A 174 -41.28 1.57 -28.48
C VAL A 174 -42.05 2.88 -28.71
N GLY A 175 -41.42 3.92 -29.28
CA GLY A 175 -42.15 5.10 -29.77
C GLY A 175 -42.89 4.80 -31.08
N PRO A 176 -44.14 5.28 -31.30
CA PRO A 176 -44.80 5.12 -32.59
C PRO A 176 -43.93 5.74 -33.69
N SER A 177 -43.69 5.01 -34.77
CA SER A 177 -42.94 5.54 -35.92
C SER A 177 -43.56 6.85 -36.39
N GLU A 178 -42.74 7.79 -36.88
CA GLU A 178 -43.22 9.11 -37.34
C GLU A 178 -44.37 9.01 -38.34
N SER A 179 -44.39 7.95 -39.15
CA SER A 179 -45.48 7.62 -40.07
C SER A 179 -46.85 7.41 -39.39
N VAL A 180 -46.87 6.84 -38.18
CA VAL A 180 -48.10 6.63 -37.39
C VAL A 180 -48.57 7.94 -36.75
N ARG A 181 -47.64 8.80 -36.33
CA ARG A 181 -47.97 10.15 -35.80
C ARG A 181 -48.54 11.07 -36.87
N GLU A 182 -48.04 11.00 -38.10
CA GLU A 182 -48.58 11.78 -39.23
C GLU A 182 -49.97 11.31 -39.66
N ALA A 183 -50.23 10.00 -39.66
CA ALA A 183 -51.54 9.45 -39.96
C ALA A 183 -52.61 9.89 -38.95
N GLN A 184 -52.26 9.93 -37.66
CA GLN A 184 -53.18 10.39 -36.60
C GLN A 184 -53.49 11.89 -36.67
N LYS A 185 -52.59 12.70 -37.23
CA LYS A 185 -52.79 14.14 -37.38
C LYS A 185 -53.74 14.52 -38.53
N LYS A 186 -53.99 13.60 -39.47
CA LYS A 186 -54.92 13.79 -40.60
C LYS A 186 -56.38 13.41 -40.30
N ILE A 187 -56.66 12.89 -39.10
CA ILE A 187 -58.00 12.41 -38.68
C ILE A 187 -58.70 13.42 -37.74
N LYS A 188 -58.06 14.55 -37.43
CA LYS A 188 -58.67 15.71 -36.74
C LYS A 188 -58.86 16.87 -37.69
#